data_AF-A0A7K6TH84-F1
#
_entry.id   AF-A0A7K6TH84-F1
#
_cell.length_a   1.000
_cell.length_b   1.000
_cell.length_c   1.000
_cell.angle_alpha   90.00
_cell.angle_beta   90.00
_cell.angle_gamma   90.00
#
_symmetry.space_group_name_H-M   'P 1'
#
loop_
_entity.id
_entity.type
_entity.pdbx_description
1 polymer ?
#
loop_
_entity_poly.entity_id
_entity_poly.type
_entity_poly.pdbx_seq_one_letter_code
_entity_poly.pdbx_strand_id
1 'polypeptide(L)'
;QVCRGLRTPRLPVWLCGTAGRHGVLFSTDVRLLRDWRVERHFPLLLCSGRRAQSGTARLAVDTHSHPWEEDPREDPGKRRPSLEMAIRSKWAGATVSWNGTGPFF
;
A
#
# COMPACT_ATOMS: atom_id res chain seq x y z
N GLN A 1 -6.58 -10.76 27.71
CA GLN A 1 -5.19 -11.25 27.72
C GLN A 1 -4.31 -10.23 27.00
N VAL A 2 -3.35 -9.60 27.69
CA VAL A 2 -2.38 -8.69 27.06
C VAL A 2 -1.13 -9.51 26.77
N CYS A 3 -0.74 -9.64 25.50
CA CYS A 3 0.48 -10.35 25.13
C CYS A 3 1.71 -9.60 25.69
N ARG A 4 2.35 -10.18 26.70
CA ARG A 4 3.64 -9.69 27.22
C ARG A 4 4.67 -9.75 26.09
N GLY A 5 5.20 -8.58 25.69
CA GLY A 5 6.21 -8.46 24.64
C GLY A 5 5.77 -7.71 23.38
N LEU A 6 4.48 -7.40 23.22
CA LEU A 6 4.04 -6.49 22.16
C LEU A 6 4.51 -5.08 22.47
N ARG A 7 5.16 -4.44 21.49
CA ARG A 7 5.59 -3.05 21.56
C ARG A 7 4.79 -2.22 20.57
N THR A 8 4.59 -0.95 20.91
CA THR A 8 4.04 0.02 19.96
C THR A 8 4.98 0.17 18.76
N PRO A 9 4.49 -0.01 17.52
CA PRO A 9 5.30 0.21 16.33
C PRO A 9 5.83 1.65 16.31
N ARG A 10 7.13 1.79 16.06
CA ARG A 10 7.78 3.10 15.86
C ARG A 10 7.68 3.58 14.41
N LEU A 11 7.36 2.68 13.50
CA LEU A 11 7.22 2.93 12.08
C LEU A 11 5.74 2.90 11.68
N PRO A 12 5.35 3.62 10.63
CA PRO A 12 4.01 3.53 10.06
C PRO A 12 3.73 2.09 9.59
N VAL A 13 2.72 1.47 10.19
CA VAL A 13 2.29 0.10 9.89
C VAL A 13 0.77 0.04 9.84
N TRP A 14 0.25 -0.72 8.88
CA TRP A 14 -1.18 -0.94 8.67
C TRP A 14 -1.44 -2.42 8.42
N LEU A 15 -2.49 -2.94 9.05
CA LEU A 15 -3.06 -4.22 8.68
C LEU A 15 -3.99 -3.98 7.49
N CYS A 16 -3.79 -4.73 6.42
CA CYS A 16 -4.67 -4.69 5.26
C CYS A 16 -5.42 -6.02 5.15
N GLY A 17 -6.75 -5.95 5.17
CA GLY A 17 -7.64 -7.08 4.95
C GLY A 17 -8.42 -6.86 3.66
N THR A 18 -8.23 -7.68 2.64
CA THR A 18 -9.02 -7.58 1.41
C THR A 18 -9.40 -8.97 0.90
N ALA A 19 -10.68 -9.16 0.56
CA ALA A 19 -11.23 -10.40 0.03
C ALA A 19 -10.80 -11.68 0.80
N GLY A 20 -10.88 -11.65 2.14
CA GLY A 20 -10.53 -12.79 3.00
C GLY A 20 -9.03 -13.02 3.21
N ARG A 21 -8.17 -12.12 2.69
CA ARG A 21 -6.72 -12.20 2.86
C ARG A 21 -6.21 -11.07 3.71
N HIS A 22 -5.20 -11.37 4.52
CA HIS A 22 -4.57 -10.44 5.43
C HIS A 22 -3.11 -10.21 5.04
N GLY A 23 -2.65 -8.99 5.24
CA GLY A 23 -1.27 -8.59 5.05
C GLY A 23 -0.92 -7.40 5.93
N VAL A 24 0.36 -7.05 5.91
CA VAL A 24 0.92 -5.91 6.61
C VAL A 24 1.54 -4.99 5.59
N LEU A 25 1.08 -3.75 5.57
CA LEU A 25 1.73 -2.64 4.88
C LEU A 25 2.56 -1.85 5.87
N PHE A 26 3.78 -1.48 5.51
CA PHE A 26 4.62 -0.66 6.36
C PHE A 26 5.59 0.21 5.57
N SER A 27 6.02 1.30 6.20
CA SER A 27 7.10 2.15 5.70
C SER A 27 8.32 2.05 6.62
N THR A 28 9.51 2.13 6.04
CA THR A 28 10.75 2.29 6.79
C THR A 28 11.06 3.74 7.12
N ASP A 29 10.32 4.70 6.56
CA ASP A 29 10.46 6.12 6.87
C ASP A 29 9.43 6.55 7.93
N VAL A 30 9.91 6.85 9.14
CA VAL A 30 9.10 7.31 10.27
C VAL A 30 8.41 8.67 10.00
N ARG A 31 8.92 9.42 9.02
CA ARG A 31 8.39 10.74 8.66
C ARG A 31 7.21 10.67 7.70
N LEU A 32 6.89 9.49 7.14
CA LEU A 32 5.88 9.35 6.09
C LEU A 32 4.55 10.05 6.39
N LEU A 33 4.09 10.05 7.64
CA LEU A 33 2.82 10.68 8.05
C LEU A 33 2.98 12.06 8.69
N ARG A 34 4.21 12.57 8.76
CA ARG A 34 4.58 13.80 9.49
C ARG A 34 5.20 14.85 8.56
N ASP A 35 5.74 14.42 7.44
CA ASP A 35 6.36 15.27 6.42
C ASP A 35 5.61 15.08 5.10
N TRP A 36 4.82 16.09 4.73
CA TRP A 36 4.03 16.10 3.51
C TRP A 36 4.89 15.90 2.25
N ARG A 37 6.18 16.30 2.29
CA ARG A 37 7.09 16.09 1.15
C ARG A 37 7.44 14.62 0.98
N VAL A 38 7.55 13.89 2.08
CA VAL A 38 7.75 12.43 2.06
C VAL A 38 6.46 11.72 1.69
N GLU A 39 5.31 12.20 2.19
CA GLU A 39 3.99 11.65 1.86
C GLU A 39 3.60 11.83 0.39
N ARG A 40 4.28 12.72 -0.35
CA ARG A 40 4.06 12.93 -1.77
C ARG A 40 4.41 11.72 -2.63
N HIS A 41 5.56 11.09 -2.40
CA HIS A 41 5.99 9.93 -3.15
C HIS A 41 6.90 9.04 -2.28
N PHE A 42 6.47 7.81 -2.03
CA PHE A 42 7.14 6.94 -1.08
C PHE A 42 6.99 5.46 -1.42
N PRO A 43 7.96 4.63 -1.01
CA PRO A 43 7.81 3.19 -1.05
C PRO A 43 6.92 2.71 0.10
N LEU A 44 6.03 1.77 -0.20
CA LEU A 44 5.25 1.03 0.79
C LEU A 44 5.55 -0.46 0.65
N LEU A 45 5.92 -1.11 1.74
CA LEU A 45 6.30 -2.51 1.76
C LEU A 45 5.10 -3.37 2.15
N LEU A 46 4.85 -4.45 1.41
CA LEU A 46 3.79 -5.40 1.65
C LEU A 46 4.37 -6.78 2.00
N CYS A 47 4.00 -7.28 3.17
CA CYS A 47 4.14 -8.69 3.53
C CYS A 47 2.76 -9.32 3.66
N SER A 48 2.50 -10.40 2.93
CA SER A 48 1.26 -11.17 2.97
C SER A 48 1.55 -12.64 3.27
N GLY A 49 0.54 -13.37 3.75
CA GLY A 49 0.65 -14.81 3.96
C GLY A 49 0.56 -15.66 2.69
N ARG A 50 0.70 -15.07 1.50
CA ARG A 50 0.53 -15.81 0.24
C ARG A 50 1.77 -16.64 -0.09
N ARG A 51 1.54 -17.90 -0.43
CA ARG A 51 2.61 -18.81 -0.90
C ARG A 51 3.35 -18.30 -2.15
N ALA A 52 2.66 -17.57 -3.03
CA ALA A 52 3.25 -16.98 -4.23
C ALA A 52 4.18 -15.78 -3.93
N GLN A 53 4.10 -15.21 -2.73
CA GLN A 53 4.97 -14.12 -2.31
C GLN A 53 6.22 -14.72 -1.65
N SER A 54 7.31 -14.83 -2.42
CA SER A 54 8.61 -15.30 -1.92
C SER A 54 9.40 -14.22 -1.15
N GLY A 55 8.96 -12.96 -1.21
CA GLY A 55 9.60 -11.84 -0.50
C GLY A 55 8.70 -10.61 -0.38
N THR A 56 9.14 -9.63 0.42
CA THR A 56 8.40 -8.37 0.60
C THR A 56 8.23 -7.65 -0.72
N ALA A 57 6.98 -7.34 -1.09
CA ALA A 57 6.71 -6.55 -2.29
C ALA A 57 6.88 -5.07 -1.96
N ARG A 58 7.53 -4.33 -2.85
CA ARG A 58 7.77 -2.90 -2.68
C ARG A 58 6.91 -2.13 -3.67
N LEU A 59 5.86 -1.51 -3.16
CA LEU A 59 4.96 -0.66 -3.92
C LEU A 59 5.53 0.76 -3.96
N ALA A 60 5.42 1.46 -5.08
CA ALA A 60 5.61 2.90 -5.12
C ALA A 60 4.24 3.58 -5.08
N VAL A 61 4.07 4.51 -4.15
CA VAL A 61 2.84 5.29 -3.97
C VAL A 61 3.14 6.74 -4.28
N ASP A 62 2.39 7.32 -5.21
CA ASP A 62 2.40 8.76 -5.49
C ASP A 62 1.02 9.32 -5.13
N THR A 63 0.97 10.27 -4.21
CA THR A 63 -0.27 10.87 -3.69
C THR A 63 -0.64 12.18 -4.38
N HIS A 64 0.27 12.72 -5.21
CA HIS A 64 0.10 13.95 -5.96
C HIS A 64 -0.04 13.74 -7.46
N SER A 65 0.22 12.53 -7.95
CA SER A 65 -0.24 12.08 -9.26
C SER A 65 -1.76 12.15 -9.25
N HIS A 66 -2.30 13.30 -9.64
CA HIS A 66 -3.73 13.54 -9.76
C HIS A 66 -4.24 12.82 -11.03
N PRO A 67 -4.92 11.68 -10.93
CA PRO A 67 -5.51 10.99 -12.07
C PRO A 67 -6.97 11.45 -12.25
N TRP A 68 -7.32 12.67 -11.84
CA TRP A 68 -8.69 13.18 -11.99
C TRP A 68 -9.01 13.52 -13.46
N GLU A 69 -8.00 13.60 -14.32
CA GLU A 69 -8.18 13.11 -15.68
C GLU A 69 -8.06 11.59 -15.57
N GLU A 70 -9.20 10.90 -15.54
CA GLU A 70 -9.26 9.52 -15.97
C GLU A 70 -8.39 9.44 -17.23
N ASP A 71 -7.20 8.82 -17.15
CA ASP A 71 -6.41 8.62 -18.36
C ASP A 71 -7.38 7.90 -19.31
N PRO A 72 -7.71 8.44 -20.49
CA PRO A 72 -8.66 7.80 -21.41
C PRO A 72 -8.20 6.39 -21.82
N ARG A 73 -6.95 6.02 -21.48
CA ARG A 73 -6.34 4.69 -21.62
C ARG A 73 -6.55 3.76 -20.42
N GLU A 74 -6.96 4.25 -19.25
CA GLU A 74 -7.39 3.39 -18.15
C GLU A 74 -8.74 2.77 -18.52
N ASP A 75 -8.69 1.51 -18.93
CA ASP A 75 -9.87 0.70 -19.26
C ASP A 75 -10.87 0.74 -18.08
N PRO A 76 -12.11 1.24 -18.28
CA PRO A 76 -13.16 1.28 -17.26
C PRO A 76 -13.46 -0.09 -16.67
N GLY A 77 -13.13 -1.17 -17.39
CA GLY A 77 -13.24 -2.56 -16.93
C GLY A 77 -12.04 -3.07 -16.13
N LYS A 78 -10.97 -2.27 -15.97
CA LYS A 78 -9.74 -2.68 -15.27
C LYS A 78 -10.01 -2.85 -13.79
N ARG A 79 -10.19 -4.11 -13.38
CA ARG A 79 -10.33 -4.49 -11.97
C ARG A 79 -9.07 -4.09 -11.20
N ARG A 80 -9.14 -3.02 -10.42
CA ARG A 80 -8.05 -2.63 -9.52
C ARG A 80 -7.92 -3.68 -8.41
N PRO A 81 -6.69 -4.09 -8.04
CA PRO A 81 -6.49 -4.93 -6.87
C PRO A 81 -7.14 -4.30 -5.64
N SER A 82 -7.83 -5.10 -4.83
CA SER A 82 -8.49 -4.63 -3.61
C SER A 82 -7.52 -3.93 -2.65
N LEU A 83 -6.24 -4.31 -2.66
CA LEU A 83 -5.20 -3.64 -1.89
C LEU A 83 -4.95 -2.19 -2.34
N GLU A 84 -4.93 -1.92 -3.64
CA GLU A 84 -4.75 -0.56 -4.15
C GLU A 84 -5.91 0.34 -3.70
N MET A 85 -7.13 -0.20 -3.70
CA MET A 85 -8.30 0.53 -3.20
C MET A 85 -8.19 0.83 -1.70
N ALA A 86 -7.66 -0.10 -0.89
CA ALA A 86 -7.40 0.15 0.53
C ALA A 86 -6.28 1.19 0.76
N ILE A 87 -5.27 1.25 -0.11
CA ILE A 87 -4.24 2.30 -0.07
C ILE A 87 -4.90 3.65 -0.40
N ARG A 88 -5.77 3.70 -1.41
CA ARG A 88 -6.48 4.92 -1.83
C ARG A 88 -7.49 5.45 -0.81
N SER A 89 -8.06 4.59 0.02
CA SER A 89 -8.91 5.07 1.12
C SER A 89 -8.10 5.83 2.18
N LYS A 90 -6.78 5.58 2.28
CA LYS A 90 -5.88 6.32 3.16
C LYS A 90 -5.27 7.53 2.47
N TRP A 91 -4.83 7.38 1.22
CA TRP A 91 -4.26 8.44 0.39
C TRP A 91 -5.13 8.65 -0.84
N ALA A 92 -6.12 9.53 -0.71
CA ALA A 92 -7.10 9.78 -1.76
C ALA A 92 -6.41 10.18 -3.07
N GLY A 93 -6.81 9.54 -4.18
CA GLY A 93 -6.26 9.82 -5.50
C GLY A 93 -4.88 9.21 -5.78
N ALA A 94 -4.28 8.47 -4.84
CA ALA A 94 -2.93 7.96 -5.04
C ALA A 94 -2.84 6.94 -6.20
N THR A 95 -1.75 7.01 -6.96
CA THR A 95 -1.35 5.95 -7.89
C THR A 95 -0.46 4.94 -7.16
N VAL A 96 -0.56 3.68 -7.55
CA VAL A 96 0.19 2.57 -6.94
C VAL A 96 0.86 1.78 -8.05
N SER A 97 2.18 1.69 -8.01
CA SER A 97 2.98 0.82 -8.86
C SER A 97 3.50 -0.36 -8.06
N TRP A 98 3.32 -1.58 -8.56
CA TRP A 98 3.87 -2.78 -7.96
C TRP A 98 5.34 -3.04 -8.34
N ASN A 99 5.98 -2.15 -9.11
CA ASN A 99 7.39 -2.23 -9.47
C ASN A 99 7.82 -3.60 -10.04
N GLY A 100 6.98 -4.19 -10.90
CA GLY A 100 7.24 -5.50 -11.51
C GLY A 100 6.93 -6.71 -10.62
N THR A 101 6.56 -6.50 -9.35
CA THR A 101 5.89 -7.56 -8.58
C THR A 101 4.46 -7.68 -9.09
N GLY A 102 4.01 -8.89 -9.44
CA GLY A 102 2.64 -9.06 -9.89
C GLY A 102 1.66 -8.69 -8.77
N PRO A 103 0.57 -7.96 -9.05
CA PRO A 103 -0.50 -7.80 -8.08
C PRO A 103 -0.96 -9.18 -7.65
N PHE A 104 -0.81 -9.46 -6.36
CA PHE A 104 -1.23 -10.73 -5.82
C PHE A 104 -2.77 -10.73 -5.79
N PHE A 105 -3.42 -11.19 -6.88
CA PHE A 105 -4.87 -11.42 -7.01
C PHE A 105 -5.36 -12.73 -6.40
#